data_AF-A0A6C0JM95-F1
#
_entry.id   AF-A0A6C0JM95-F1
#
_cell.length_a   1.000
_cell.length_b   1.000
_cell.length_c   1.000
_cell.angle_alpha   90.00
_cell.angle_beta   90.00
_cell.angle_gamma   90.00
#
_symmetry.space_group_name_H-M   'P 1'
#
loop_
_entity.id
_entity.type
_entity.pdbx_description
1 polymer ?
#
loop_
_entity_poly.entity_id
_entity_poly.type
_entity_poly.pdbx_seq_one_letter_code
_entity_poly.pdbx_strand_id
1 'polypeptide(L)'
;MISYQPENIKSAYPIIKETIPRSSLGYNTNNKYPEFPPLMSDGRAIIGSWQPESTINKELIESNNIKSNWEYRKYLQQNSQQIMEYNFRESSNDVGYFKRPIDVPSIQSNAANGIRLTPFLYSSVLDNSKPIGYASSDLKTVYLTREQLESRKISPVITQDKLLEKKSTNK
;
A
#
# COMPACT_ATOMS: atom_id res chain seq x y z
N MET A 1 6.70 49.46 -16.82
CA MET A 1 6.48 49.38 -15.36
C MET A 1 5.31 48.42 -15.15
N ILE A 2 5.54 47.21 -14.66
CA ILE A 2 4.45 46.24 -14.43
C ILE A 2 4.08 46.33 -12.95
N SER A 3 2.86 46.80 -12.66
CA SER A 3 2.32 46.85 -11.30
C SER A 3 1.55 45.56 -11.00
N TYR A 4 1.96 44.84 -9.96
CA TYR A 4 1.21 43.70 -9.43
C TYR A 4 0.06 44.20 -8.55
N GLN A 5 -1.15 43.70 -8.80
CA GLN A 5 -2.31 43.89 -7.92
C GLN A 5 -2.51 42.63 -7.07
N PRO A 6 -2.79 42.75 -5.75
CA PRO A 6 -2.94 41.59 -4.86
C PRO A 6 -4.34 40.95 -4.99
N GLU A 7 -4.39 39.61 -5.05
CA GLU A 7 -5.64 38.84 -5.05
C GLU A 7 -6.07 38.34 -3.66
N ASN A 8 -7.36 38.00 -3.53
CA ASN A 8 -8.01 37.62 -2.28
C ASN A 8 -7.76 36.13 -1.93
N ILE A 9 -7.38 35.83 -0.67
CA ILE A 9 -7.02 34.49 -0.18
C ILE A 9 -8.08 33.41 -0.47
N LYS A 10 -9.36 33.77 -0.60
CA LYS A 10 -10.43 32.80 -0.88
C LYS A 10 -10.37 32.17 -2.27
N SER A 11 -9.63 32.74 -3.23
CA SER A 11 -9.40 32.14 -4.55
C SER A 11 -8.18 31.21 -4.58
N ALA A 12 -7.40 31.13 -3.50
CA ALA A 12 -6.13 30.39 -3.50
C ALA A 12 -6.29 28.88 -3.67
N TYR A 13 -7.43 28.30 -3.29
CA TYR A 13 -7.68 26.85 -3.40
C TYR A 13 -9.13 26.55 -3.85
N PRO A 14 -9.33 25.59 -4.77
CA PRO A 14 -10.67 25.23 -5.22
C PRO A 14 -11.45 24.52 -4.10
N ILE A 15 -12.71 24.92 -3.88
CA ILE A 15 -13.64 24.22 -2.99
C ILE A 15 -14.10 22.94 -3.70
N ILE A 16 -13.61 21.79 -3.25
CA ILE A 16 -13.97 20.49 -3.82
C ILE A 16 -15.33 20.09 -3.27
N LYS A 17 -16.38 20.17 -4.11
CA LYS A 17 -17.65 19.50 -3.84
C LYS A 17 -17.53 18.08 -4.39
N GLU A 18 -17.85 17.06 -3.60
CA GLU A 18 -17.80 15.66 -4.04
C GLU A 18 -18.56 15.50 -5.37
N THR A 19 -17.88 15.03 -6.41
CA THR A 19 -18.38 15.02 -7.80
C THR A 19 -19.02 13.70 -8.21
N ILE A 20 -19.04 12.67 -7.34
CA ILE A 20 -19.40 11.30 -7.74
C ILE A 20 -20.28 10.64 -6.67
N PRO A 21 -21.44 10.06 -7.04
CA PRO A 21 -22.34 9.40 -6.09
C PRO A 21 -21.77 8.06 -5.59
N ARG A 22 -22.13 7.70 -4.36
CA ARG A 22 -21.66 6.49 -3.66
C ARG A 22 -22.32 5.23 -4.26
N SER A 23 -21.52 4.21 -4.56
CA SER A 23 -21.97 2.93 -5.14
C SER A 23 -22.99 2.20 -4.25
N SER A 24 -24.06 1.68 -4.88
CA SER A 24 -25.18 0.97 -4.24
C SER A 24 -24.97 -0.55 -4.10
N LEU A 25 -23.95 -1.13 -4.73
CA LEU A 25 -23.82 -2.57 -4.92
C LEU A 25 -22.46 -3.03 -4.40
N GLY A 26 -22.41 -3.42 -3.13
CA GLY A 26 -21.25 -4.09 -2.52
C GLY A 26 -21.64 -5.50 -2.05
N TYR A 27 -20.91 -6.52 -2.49
CA TYR A 27 -21.09 -7.91 -2.05
C TYR A 27 -20.69 -8.10 -0.58
N ASN A 28 -21.48 -8.90 0.13
CA ASN A 28 -21.22 -9.28 1.50
C ASN A 28 -19.97 -10.18 1.57
N THR A 29 -18.99 -9.77 2.37
CA THR A 29 -17.75 -10.52 2.60
C THR A 29 -17.99 -11.55 3.73
N ASN A 30 -17.20 -12.62 3.84
CA ASN A 30 -17.20 -13.50 5.04
C ASN A 30 -16.51 -12.77 6.21
N ASN A 31 -17.04 -11.60 6.53
CA ASN A 31 -16.58 -10.72 7.56
C ASN A 31 -17.67 -10.70 8.62
N LYS A 32 -17.32 -11.14 9.83
CA LYS A 32 -18.22 -11.08 10.98
C LYS A 32 -18.70 -9.65 11.27
N TYR A 33 -17.95 -8.64 10.82
CA TYR A 33 -18.23 -7.22 11.01
C TYR A 33 -18.31 -6.47 9.67
N PRO A 34 -19.47 -6.38 9.02
CA PRO A 34 -19.65 -5.74 7.71
C PRO A 34 -19.25 -4.26 7.64
N GLU A 35 -19.31 -3.53 8.77
CA GLU A 35 -18.95 -2.09 8.82
C GLU A 35 -17.44 -1.82 8.84
N PHE A 36 -16.62 -2.86 8.99
CA PHE A 36 -15.17 -2.73 9.09
C PHE A 36 -14.50 -3.49 7.94
N PRO A 37 -13.38 -3.01 7.40
CA PRO A 37 -12.62 -3.76 6.39
C PRO A 37 -12.15 -5.11 6.99
N PRO A 38 -12.07 -6.18 6.18
CA PRO A 38 -11.66 -7.48 6.67
C PRO A 38 -10.23 -7.43 7.22
N LEU A 39 -10.06 -7.93 8.45
CA LEU A 39 -8.77 -8.02 9.14
C LEU A 39 -7.95 -9.19 8.56
N MET A 40 -7.30 -8.97 7.41
CA MET A 40 -6.34 -9.90 6.81
C MET A 40 -4.91 -9.37 7.00
N SER A 41 -4.01 -10.21 7.52
CA SER A 41 -2.63 -9.83 7.87
C SER A 41 -1.72 -9.60 6.66
N ASP A 42 -2.08 -10.10 5.48
CA ASP A 42 -1.27 -10.00 4.26
C ASP A 42 -1.72 -8.90 3.29
N GLY A 43 -2.70 -8.08 3.69
CA GLY A 43 -3.20 -6.97 2.89
C GLY A 43 -4.00 -7.37 1.64
N ARG A 44 -4.24 -8.66 1.40
CA ARG A 44 -5.07 -9.16 0.28
C ARG A 44 -6.56 -9.14 0.63
N ALA A 45 -7.03 -8.04 1.18
CA ALA A 45 -8.46 -7.73 1.17
C ALA A 45 -8.83 -7.33 -0.27
N ILE A 46 -8.92 -8.32 -1.16
CA ILE A 46 -9.40 -8.10 -2.52
C ILE A 46 -10.91 -7.89 -2.38
N ILE A 47 -11.34 -6.62 -2.33
CA ILE A 47 -12.69 -6.26 -2.77
C ILE A 47 -12.72 -6.35 -4.30
N GLY A 48 -12.40 -7.52 -4.84
CA GLY A 48 -12.53 -7.82 -6.25
C GLY A 48 -14.01 -8.03 -6.47
N SER A 49 -14.72 -6.99 -6.90
CA SER A 49 -16.06 -7.18 -7.44
C SER A 49 -15.90 -7.92 -8.76
N TRP A 50 -15.85 -9.25 -8.70
CA TRP A 50 -15.98 -10.07 -9.90
C TRP A 50 -17.37 -9.77 -10.49
N GLN A 51 -17.40 -8.89 -11.47
CA GLN A 51 -18.59 -8.61 -12.27
C GLN A 51 -18.41 -9.36 -13.58
N PRO A 52 -19.35 -10.25 -13.96
CA PRO A 52 -19.23 -10.94 -15.23
C PRO A 52 -19.33 -9.91 -16.37
N GLU A 53 -18.49 -10.08 -17.39
CA GLU A 53 -18.41 -9.21 -18.58
C GLU A 53 -19.77 -9.01 -19.27
N SER A 54 -20.67 -9.99 -19.17
CA SER A 54 -22.04 -9.89 -19.69
C SER A 54 -22.88 -8.82 -18.98
N THR A 55 -22.70 -8.65 -17.67
CA THR A 55 -23.38 -7.62 -16.87
C THR A 55 -22.84 -6.24 -17.22
N ILE A 56 -21.51 -6.10 -17.34
CA ILE A 56 -20.85 -4.84 -17.73
C ILE A 56 -21.28 -4.42 -19.14
N ASN A 57 -21.31 -5.37 -20.07
CA ASN A 57 -21.76 -5.08 -21.44
C ASN A 57 -23.24 -4.70 -21.48
N LYS A 58 -24.10 -5.36 -20.69
CA LYS A 58 -25.51 -4.99 -20.56
C LYS A 58 -25.67 -3.55 -20.05
N GLU A 59 -24.92 -3.18 -19.00
CA GLU A 59 -24.92 -1.82 -18.46
C GLU A 59 -24.39 -0.80 -19.48
N LEU A 60 -23.36 -1.14 -20.25
CA LEU A 60 -22.84 -0.31 -21.33
C LEU A 60 -23.90 -0.04 -22.41
N ILE A 61 -24.63 -1.08 -22.82
CA ILE A 61 -25.72 -0.97 -23.79
C ILE A 61 -26.85 -0.08 -23.26
N GLU A 62 -27.26 -0.29 -22.00
CA GLU A 62 -28.33 0.46 -21.35
C GLU A 62 -27.95 1.93 -21.13
N SER A 63 -26.76 2.20 -20.56
CA SER A 63 -26.27 3.55 -20.26
C SER A 63 -26.06 4.42 -21.51
N ASN A 64 -25.62 3.82 -22.62
CA ASN A 64 -25.41 4.51 -23.88
C ASN A 64 -26.63 4.45 -24.81
N ASN A 65 -27.77 3.91 -24.34
CA ASN A 65 -29.01 3.76 -25.09
C ASN A 65 -28.82 3.10 -26.47
N ILE A 66 -27.98 2.06 -26.55
CA ILE A 66 -27.69 1.33 -27.78
C ILE A 66 -28.86 0.40 -28.10
N LYS A 67 -29.52 0.61 -29.25
CA LYS A 67 -30.73 -0.15 -29.62
C LYS A 67 -30.48 -1.19 -30.68
N SER A 68 -29.47 -0.98 -31.53
CA SER A 68 -29.16 -1.85 -32.66
C SER A 68 -27.72 -2.38 -32.62
N ASN A 69 -27.53 -3.54 -33.24
CA ASN A 69 -26.19 -4.15 -33.37
C ASN A 69 -25.24 -3.27 -34.22
N TRP A 70 -25.77 -2.43 -35.11
CA TRP A 70 -24.94 -1.47 -35.83
C TRP A 70 -24.42 -0.37 -34.91
N GLU A 71 -25.29 0.26 -34.12
CA GLU A 71 -24.90 1.27 -33.13
C GLU A 71 -23.88 0.72 -32.14
N TYR A 72 -24.04 -0.53 -31.70
CA TYR A 72 -23.08 -1.21 -30.84
C TYR A 72 -21.68 -1.29 -31.47
N ARG A 73 -21.58 -1.78 -32.71
CA ARG A 73 -20.29 -1.85 -33.43
C ARG A 73 -19.68 -0.46 -33.64
N LYS A 74 -20.49 0.53 -33.99
CA LYS A 74 -20.05 1.92 -34.17
C LYS A 74 -19.51 2.49 -32.86
N TYR A 75 -20.21 2.28 -31.75
CA TYR A 75 -19.78 2.73 -30.43
C TYR A 75 -18.43 2.12 -30.03
N LEU A 76 -18.26 0.80 -30.21
CA LEU A 76 -17.01 0.12 -29.93
C LEU A 76 -15.85 0.65 -30.78
N GLN A 77 -16.09 0.94 -32.06
CA GLN A 77 -15.06 1.52 -32.93
C GLN A 77 -14.66 2.93 -32.48
N GLN A 78 -15.64 3.79 -32.20
CA GLN A 78 -15.41 5.18 -31.81
C GLN A 78 -14.75 5.32 -30.44
N ASN A 79 -15.07 4.43 -29.49
CA ASN A 79 -14.58 4.48 -28.11
C ASN A 79 -13.53 3.40 -27.79
N SER A 80 -13.02 2.71 -28.81
CA SER A 80 -12.10 1.57 -28.65
C SER A 80 -10.91 1.86 -27.75
N GLN A 81 -10.25 3.01 -27.91
CA GLN A 81 -9.10 3.40 -27.09
C GLN A 81 -9.45 3.56 -25.61
N GLN A 82 -10.59 4.18 -25.30
CA GLN A 82 -11.04 4.40 -23.92
C GLN A 82 -11.44 3.08 -23.26
N ILE A 83 -12.13 2.20 -24.00
CA ILE A 83 -12.52 0.87 -23.52
C ILE A 83 -11.28 0.02 -23.21
N MET A 84 -10.27 0.03 -24.10
CA MET A 84 -9.01 -0.68 -23.86
C MET A 84 -8.28 -0.13 -22.63
N GLU A 85 -8.20 1.19 -22.47
CA GLU A 85 -7.56 1.82 -21.32
C GLU A 85 -8.29 1.50 -20.01
N TYR A 86 -9.62 1.56 -20.01
CA TYR A 86 -10.45 1.22 -18.86
C TYR A 86 -10.27 -0.24 -18.45
N ASN A 87 -10.42 -1.17 -19.39
CA ASN A 87 -10.24 -2.61 -19.14
C ASN A 87 -8.83 -2.92 -18.62
N PHE A 88 -7.81 -2.24 -19.14
CA PHE A 88 -6.43 -2.39 -18.67
C PHE A 88 -6.27 -1.90 -17.22
N ARG A 89 -6.86 -0.76 -16.85
CA ARG A 89 -6.82 -0.24 -15.48
C ARG A 89 -7.56 -1.13 -14.49
N GLU A 90 -8.75 -1.61 -14.87
CA GLU A 90 -9.53 -2.54 -14.05
C GLU A 90 -8.80 -3.88 -13.86
N SER A 91 -8.23 -4.45 -14.92
CA SER A 91 -7.42 -5.68 -14.82
C SER A 91 -6.15 -5.49 -13.98
N SER A 92 -5.58 -4.28 -13.99
CA SER A 92 -4.40 -3.93 -13.19
C SER A 92 -4.70 -3.77 -11.70
N ASN A 93 -5.97 -3.54 -11.32
CA ASN A 93 -6.39 -3.57 -9.92
C ASN A 93 -6.36 -4.99 -9.35
N ASP A 94 -6.71 -6.00 -10.15
CA ASP A 94 -6.83 -7.40 -9.71
C ASP A 94 -5.47 -8.08 -9.45
N VAL A 95 -4.41 -7.67 -10.16
CA VAL A 95 -3.04 -8.18 -9.96
C VAL A 95 -2.26 -7.43 -8.87
N GLY A 96 -2.89 -6.43 -8.25
CA GLY A 96 -2.29 -5.58 -7.23
C GLY A 96 -1.41 -4.47 -7.84
N TYR A 97 -1.69 -3.25 -7.39
CA TYR A 97 -0.78 -2.09 -7.46
C TYR A 97 -0.72 -1.30 -8.80
N PHE A 98 -1.77 -0.57 -9.16
CA PHE A 98 -1.71 0.43 -10.25
C PHE A 98 -1.66 1.90 -9.77
N LYS A 99 -2.10 2.21 -8.55
CA LYS A 99 -2.06 3.55 -7.95
C LYS A 99 -1.44 3.51 -6.56
N ARG A 100 -0.45 4.37 -6.32
CA ARG A 100 0.14 4.52 -4.99
C ARG A 100 -0.72 5.49 -4.17
N PRO A 101 -0.97 5.23 -2.88
CA PRO A 101 -1.61 6.20 -1.98
C PRO A 101 -0.86 7.55 -1.87
N ILE A 102 0.42 7.61 -2.29
CA ILE A 102 1.17 8.87 -2.39
C ILE A 102 0.76 9.74 -3.59
N ASP A 103 0.15 9.14 -4.61
CA ASP A 103 -0.24 9.80 -5.86
C ASP A 103 -1.68 10.35 -5.79
N VAL A 104 -2.38 10.13 -4.67
CA VAL A 104 -3.70 10.69 -4.35
C VAL A 104 -3.61 11.48 -3.05
N PRO A 105 -3.59 12.82 -3.09
CA PRO A 105 -3.70 13.60 -1.87
C PRO A 105 -5.08 13.34 -1.25
N SER A 106 -5.12 12.77 -0.04
CA SER A 106 -6.38 12.57 0.67
C SER A 106 -6.90 13.91 1.19
N ILE A 107 -8.20 14.14 1.03
CA ILE A 107 -8.92 15.35 1.50
C ILE A 107 -8.86 15.48 3.05
N GLN A 108 -8.38 14.44 3.75
CA GLN A 108 -8.16 14.39 5.19
C GLN A 108 -6.68 14.39 5.58
N SER A 109 -5.80 15.00 4.80
CA SER A 109 -4.41 15.22 5.24
C SER A 109 -4.38 16.26 6.36
N ASN A 110 -4.81 15.86 7.56
CA ASN A 110 -4.22 16.37 8.78
C ASN A 110 -2.71 16.20 8.57
N ALA A 111 -1.99 17.31 8.45
CA ALA A 111 -0.54 17.27 8.53
C ALA A 111 -0.21 16.62 9.88
N ALA A 112 0.06 15.32 9.85
CA ALA A 112 0.40 14.57 11.04
C ALA A 112 1.83 14.97 11.40
N ASN A 113 1.94 16.09 12.10
CA ASN A 113 3.17 16.53 12.74
C ASN A 113 3.61 15.41 13.67
N GLY A 114 4.67 14.69 13.27
CA GLY A 114 5.17 13.51 13.99
C GLY A 114 5.31 12.24 13.14
N ILE A 115 4.79 12.21 11.90
CA ILE A 115 5.14 11.11 10.98
C ILE A 115 6.59 11.30 10.56
N ARG A 116 7.49 10.50 11.15
CA ARG A 116 8.83 10.35 10.62
C ARG A 116 8.72 9.59 9.31
N LEU A 117 8.84 10.32 8.20
CA LEU A 117 8.93 9.77 6.84
C LEU A 117 10.23 8.99 6.62
N THR A 118 11.19 9.11 7.53
CA THR A 118 12.47 8.41 7.48
C THR A 118 12.42 7.12 8.28
N PRO A 119 12.95 6.01 7.73
CA PRO A 119 13.02 4.74 8.44
C PRO A 119 13.84 4.88 9.72
N PHE A 120 13.43 4.16 10.77
CA PHE A 120 14.17 4.12 12.02
C PHE A 120 15.48 3.36 11.84
N LEU A 121 16.60 4.00 12.17
CA LEU A 121 17.95 3.43 12.13
C LEU A 121 18.33 2.93 13.52
N TYR A 122 18.65 1.64 13.61
CA TYR A 122 19.18 1.02 14.82
C TYR A 122 20.67 1.31 14.96
N SER A 123 21.12 1.59 16.18
CA SER A 123 22.52 1.93 16.45
C SER A 123 23.46 0.71 16.46
N SER A 124 22.94 -0.48 16.77
CA SER A 124 23.70 -1.73 16.79
C SER A 124 22.76 -2.94 16.65
N VAL A 125 23.32 -4.13 16.43
CA VAL A 125 22.55 -5.41 16.38
C VAL A 125 21.87 -5.72 17.73
N LEU A 126 22.40 -5.17 18.82
CA LEU A 126 21.87 -5.33 20.19
C LEU A 126 20.86 -4.23 20.58
N ASP A 127 20.61 -3.26 19.70
CA ASP A 127 19.67 -2.17 19.94
C ASP A 127 18.23 -2.68 19.90
N ASN A 128 17.57 -2.66 21.07
CA ASN A 128 16.20 -3.14 21.25
C ASN A 128 15.17 -2.00 21.25
N SER A 129 15.53 -0.81 20.74
CA SER A 129 14.62 0.33 20.66
C SER A 129 13.40 0.02 19.77
N LYS A 130 12.22 0.42 20.24
CA LYS A 130 10.94 0.18 19.56
C LYS A 130 10.40 1.52 19.06
N PRO A 131 10.63 1.88 17.78
CA PRO A 131 10.08 3.10 17.23
C PRO A 131 8.54 3.06 17.17
N ILE A 132 7.94 4.22 16.93
CA ILE A 132 6.50 4.35 16.72
C ILE A 132 6.08 3.41 15.56
N GLY A 133 5.03 2.62 15.78
CA GLY A 133 4.54 1.65 14.81
C GLY A 133 5.36 0.34 14.75
N TYR A 134 6.26 0.09 15.70
CA TYR A 134 6.97 -1.18 15.77
C TYR A 134 6.00 -2.36 15.95
N ALA A 135 5.93 -3.22 14.93
CA ALA A 135 5.23 -4.49 14.99
C ALA A 135 6.22 -5.65 15.17
N SER A 136 5.88 -6.59 16.05
CA SER A 136 6.58 -7.87 16.23
C SER A 136 5.78 -9.00 15.60
N SER A 137 6.48 -9.90 14.91
CA SER A 137 5.94 -11.17 14.40
C SER A 137 6.88 -12.30 14.76
N ASP A 138 6.38 -13.53 14.83
CA ASP A 138 7.18 -14.70 15.20
C ASP A 138 8.37 -14.92 14.25
N LEU A 139 8.18 -14.68 12.94
CA LEU A 139 9.26 -14.77 11.97
C LEU A 139 10.32 -13.67 12.20
N LYS A 140 9.88 -12.45 12.52
CA LYS A 140 10.77 -11.32 12.79
C LYS A 140 11.58 -11.55 14.06
N THR A 141 10.97 -12.08 15.12
CA THR A 141 11.68 -12.39 16.37
C THR A 141 12.68 -13.51 16.16
N VAL A 142 12.33 -14.58 15.45
CA VAL A 142 13.26 -15.68 15.12
C VAL A 142 14.45 -15.17 14.29
N TYR A 143 14.21 -14.33 13.28
CA TYR A 143 15.28 -13.75 12.47
C TYR A 143 16.22 -12.86 13.28
N LEU A 144 15.69 -11.86 14.01
CA LEU A 144 16.51 -10.92 14.78
C LEU A 144 17.33 -11.61 15.88
N THR A 145 16.75 -12.61 16.55
CA THR A 145 17.47 -13.37 17.59
C THR A 145 18.61 -14.20 17.00
N ARG A 146 18.43 -14.77 15.80
CA ARG A 146 19.50 -15.45 15.06
C ARG A 146 20.64 -14.49 14.72
N GLU A 147 20.34 -13.32 14.15
CA GLU A 147 21.37 -12.32 13.82
C GLU A 147 22.13 -11.84 15.06
N GLN A 148 21.41 -11.64 16.19
CA GLN A 148 22.03 -11.31 17.47
C GLN A 148 22.97 -12.42 17.96
N LEU A 149 22.60 -13.69 17.81
CA LEU A 149 23.46 -14.83 18.16
C LEU A 149 24.70 -14.90 17.26
N GLU A 150 24.52 -14.75 15.95
CA GLU A 150 25.62 -14.76 14.98
C GLU A 150 26.61 -13.62 15.24
N SER A 151 26.13 -12.42 15.58
CA SER A 151 27.01 -11.28 15.92
C SER A 151 27.90 -11.53 17.15
N ARG A 152 27.52 -12.49 18.01
CA ARG A 152 28.28 -12.89 19.21
C ARG A 152 29.24 -14.04 18.94
N LYS A 153 29.29 -14.58 17.72
CA LYS A 153 30.27 -15.61 17.37
C LYS A 153 31.66 -15.01 17.36
N ILE A 154 32.38 -15.25 18.43
CA ILE A 154 33.80 -14.94 18.55
C ILE A 154 34.52 -16.29 18.57
N SER A 155 35.47 -16.47 17.65
CA SER A 155 36.40 -17.62 17.71
C SER A 155 37.55 -17.22 18.63
N PRO A 156 37.65 -17.78 19.84
CA PRO A 156 38.75 -17.45 20.72
C PRO A 156 40.06 -17.93 20.10
N VAL A 157 41.00 -17.01 19.87
CA VAL A 157 42.36 -17.36 19.49
C VAL A 157 43.12 -17.72 20.76
N ILE A 158 43.44 -19.01 20.91
CA ILE A 158 44.34 -19.49 21.96
C ILE A 158 45.77 -19.28 21.46
N THR A 159 46.47 -18.27 21.99
CA THR A 159 47.90 -18.10 21.72
C THR A 159 48.70 -19.15 22.49
N GLN A 160 49.88 -19.50 21.95
CA GLN A 160 50.78 -20.49 22.55
C GLN A 160 51.12 -20.13 24.02
N ASP A 161 51.29 -18.84 24.32
CA ASP A 161 51.60 -18.36 25.67
C ASP A 161 50.49 -18.66 26.67
N LYS A 162 49.22 -18.42 26.29
CA LYS A 162 48.05 -18.77 27.11
C LYS A 162 47.91 -20.28 27.33
N LEU A 163 48.33 -21.08 26.35
CA LEU A 163 48.33 -22.54 26.46
C LEU A 163 49.38 -23.02 27.48
N LEU A 164 50.56 -22.41 27.48
CA LEU A 164 51.66 -22.72 28.40
C LEU A 164 51.33 -22.26 29.82
N GLU A 165 50.74 -21.07 29.99
CA GLU A 165 50.28 -20.53 31.28
C GLU A 165 49.23 -21.45 31.95
N LYS A 166 48.29 -21.97 31.16
CA LYS A 166 47.28 -22.93 31.65
C LYS A 166 47.89 -24.27 32.07
N LYS A 167 49.03 -24.69 31.48
CA LYS A 167 49.73 -25.91 31.89
C LYS A 167 50.51 -25.73 33.19
N SER A 168 51.09 -24.55 33.44
CA SER A 168 51.80 -24.27 34.68
C SER A 168 50.89 -24.15 35.91
N THR A 169 49.63 -23.74 35.73
CA THR A 169 48.65 -23.55 36.80
C THR A 169 47.92 -24.84 37.23
N ASN A 170 48.13 -25.96 36.53
CA ASN A 170 47.57 -27.28 36.86
C ASN A 170 48.57 -28.22 37.58
N LYS A 171 49.58 -27.64 38.25
CA LYS A 171 50.43 -28.31 39.24
C LYS A 171 50.12 -27.71 40.61
#